data_AF-A0A7R8ZLX3-F1
#
_entry.id   AF-A0A7R8ZLX3-F1
#
_cell.length_a   1.000
_cell.length_b   1.000
_cell.length_c   1.000
_cell.angle_alpha   90.00
_cell.angle_beta   90.00
_cell.angle_gamma   90.00
#
_symmetry.space_group_name_H-M   'P 1'
#
loop_
_entity.id
_entity.type
_entity.pdbx_description
1 polymer ?
#
loop_
_entity_poly.entity_id
_entity_poly.type
_entity_poly.pdbx_seq_one_letter_code
_entity_poly.pdbx_strand_id
1 'polypeptide(L)'
;MSSSVPLWIVLLATTVFSMVGCLDSKNVHQLTSEIPDYEVLDQLTNGERELRVHFKGMYAKDTTFDSLDHGQRFKLRLVQASDGYRFIQAIYDRNDVLSDCEYVKDVAQSFEFIEFFKSDIDALFDASDNLGHLQKNFTLTSKKKTVSRSSFRFISDRQDLSDRASEILNYHRLRKACKKLHMTLMSATRERSQRFGANGIRSILRRRRRDVDEEEEEEEEEPKEGMTIMPGTLWCGAGNISPKFTDLGAYTGADLCCREHDHCPSKLGPFEKKFGLLNLRPHTILHCHCDERQVATSQPIIAAYSIQLKL
;
A
#
# COMPACT_ATOMS: atom_id res chain seq x y z
N MET A 1 40.44 32.25 -15.56
CA MET A 1 41.06 31.09 -14.89
C MET A 1 40.09 29.92 -15.04
N SER A 2 40.38 29.02 -15.98
CA SER A 2 39.59 27.81 -16.25
C SER A 2 40.10 26.71 -15.34
N SER A 3 39.34 26.35 -14.31
CA SER A 3 39.64 25.20 -13.45
C SER A 3 39.13 23.92 -14.11
N SER A 4 40.00 23.26 -14.85
CA SER A 4 39.81 21.92 -15.38
C SER A 4 39.75 20.92 -14.22
N VAL A 5 38.60 20.28 -14.02
CA VAL A 5 38.48 19.16 -13.07
C VAL A 5 39.34 18.00 -13.62
N PRO A 6 40.28 17.45 -12.84
CA PRO A 6 41.15 16.37 -13.31
C PRO A 6 40.37 15.11 -13.71
N LEU A 7 40.68 14.55 -14.89
CA LEU A 7 40.01 13.38 -15.47
C LEU A 7 39.97 12.14 -14.55
N TRP A 8 40.90 12.03 -13.59
CA TRP A 8 40.95 10.92 -12.62
C TRP A 8 39.83 10.97 -11.58
N ILE A 9 39.29 12.16 -11.27
CA ILE A 9 38.14 12.32 -10.37
C ILE A 9 36.85 11.81 -11.04
N VAL A 10 36.73 11.99 -12.36
CA VAL A 10 35.59 11.48 -13.14
C VAL A 10 35.62 9.95 -13.26
N LEU A 11 36.81 9.35 -13.40
CA LEU A 11 36.97 7.89 -13.47
C LEU A 11 36.66 7.19 -12.14
N LEU A 12 37.02 7.76 -10.99
CA LEU A 12 36.68 7.21 -9.67
C LEU A 12 35.19 7.27 -9.36
N ALA A 13 34.48 8.31 -9.84
CA ALA A 13 33.03 8.40 -9.66
C ALA A 13 32.28 7.29 -10.43
N THR A 14 32.75 6.88 -11.61
CA THR A 14 32.10 5.84 -12.42
C THR A 14 32.31 4.41 -11.89
N THR A 15 33.43 4.13 -11.24
CA THR A 15 33.69 2.81 -10.64
C THR A 15 32.98 2.63 -9.30
N VAL A 16 32.83 3.70 -8.51
CA VAL A 16 32.04 3.67 -7.26
C VAL A 16 30.53 3.55 -7.57
N PHE A 17 30.02 4.21 -8.62
CA PHE A 17 28.60 4.09 -9.00
C PHE A 17 28.22 2.71 -9.56
N SER A 18 29.15 1.97 -10.17
CA SER A 18 28.90 0.57 -10.58
C SER A 18 29.02 -0.44 -9.43
N MET A 19 29.78 -0.14 -8.37
CA MET A 19 29.94 -1.04 -7.22
C MET A 19 28.74 -0.96 -6.25
N VAL A 20 28.14 0.22 -6.07
CA VAL A 20 26.97 0.40 -5.19
C VAL A 20 25.75 -0.36 -5.72
N GLY A 21 25.51 -0.35 -7.04
CA GLY A 21 24.41 -1.13 -7.65
C GLY A 21 24.64 -2.65 -7.71
N CYS A 22 25.88 -3.12 -7.48
CA CYS A 22 26.22 -4.54 -7.54
C CYS A 22 26.20 -5.23 -6.18
N LEU A 23 26.39 -4.48 -5.08
CA LEU A 23 26.31 -5.02 -3.72
C LEU A 23 24.87 -5.44 -3.36
N ASP A 24 23.86 -4.68 -3.77
CA ASP A 24 22.46 -5.02 -3.48
C ASP A 24 22.01 -6.32 -4.18
N SER A 25 22.36 -6.52 -5.45
CA SER A 25 21.92 -7.72 -6.19
C SER A 25 22.59 -9.02 -5.72
N LYS A 26 23.83 -8.97 -5.19
CA LYS A 26 24.52 -10.15 -4.66
C LYS A 26 24.00 -10.54 -3.27
N ASN A 27 23.70 -9.54 -2.44
CA ASN A 27 23.08 -9.76 -1.13
C ASN A 27 21.66 -10.31 -1.26
N VAL A 28 20.86 -9.84 -2.23
CA VAL A 28 19.53 -10.43 -2.54
C VAL A 28 19.66 -11.91 -2.92
N HIS A 29 20.56 -12.25 -3.86
CA HIS A 29 20.71 -13.63 -4.31
C HIS A 29 21.18 -14.56 -3.18
N GLN A 30 22.02 -14.07 -2.27
CA GLN A 30 22.46 -14.83 -1.09
C GLN A 30 21.32 -15.00 -0.07
N LEU A 31 20.59 -13.91 0.25
CA LEU A 31 19.42 -13.92 1.15
C LEU A 31 18.31 -14.88 0.63
N THR A 32 18.04 -14.87 -0.67
CA THR A 32 16.99 -15.69 -1.28
C THR A 32 17.32 -17.19 -1.31
N SER A 33 18.61 -17.56 -1.24
CA SER A 33 19.05 -18.95 -1.35
C SER A 33 18.99 -19.74 -0.04
N GLU A 34 18.78 -19.05 1.09
CA GLU A 34 18.82 -19.63 2.43
C GLU A 34 17.42 -19.91 3.02
N ILE A 35 16.36 -19.43 2.38
CA ILE A 35 15.00 -19.56 2.89
C ILE A 35 14.36 -20.84 2.29
N PRO A 36 13.98 -21.84 3.10
CA PRO A 36 13.30 -23.04 2.60
C PRO A 36 11.88 -22.71 2.10
N ASP A 37 11.26 -23.61 1.36
CA ASP A 37 9.86 -23.46 0.96
C ASP A 37 8.95 -23.74 2.17
N TYR A 38 8.07 -22.80 2.51
CA TYR A 38 7.23 -22.89 3.70
C TYR A 38 5.96 -22.04 3.62
N GLU A 39 4.99 -22.37 4.47
CA GLU A 39 3.76 -21.63 4.70
C GLU A 39 3.51 -21.45 6.21
N VAL A 40 3.20 -20.22 6.61
CA VAL A 40 2.82 -19.85 7.98
C VAL A 40 1.45 -19.21 7.97
N LEU A 41 0.60 -19.66 8.88
CA LEU A 41 -0.66 -19.02 9.19
C LEU A 41 -0.66 -18.54 10.64
N ASP A 42 -0.69 -17.23 10.82
CA ASP A 42 -0.83 -16.55 12.10
C ASP A 42 -2.26 -16.05 12.30
N GLN A 43 -2.81 -16.30 13.48
CA GLN A 43 -4.04 -15.67 13.97
C GLN A 43 -3.67 -14.68 15.07
N LEU A 44 -4.05 -13.42 14.91
CA LEU A 44 -3.79 -12.36 15.86
C LEU A 44 -4.96 -12.20 16.83
N THR A 45 -4.70 -11.56 17.97
CA THR A 45 -5.69 -11.38 19.05
C THR A 45 -6.83 -10.41 18.70
N ASN A 46 -6.65 -9.59 17.67
CA ASN A 46 -7.60 -8.60 17.16
C ASN A 46 -8.50 -9.13 16.02
N GLY A 47 -8.44 -10.42 15.71
CA GLY A 47 -9.21 -11.02 14.60
C GLY A 47 -8.52 -10.95 13.24
N GLU A 48 -7.31 -10.38 13.16
CA GLU A 48 -6.49 -10.44 11.94
C GLU A 48 -5.95 -11.87 11.72
N ARG A 49 -5.89 -12.26 10.44
CA ARG A 49 -5.23 -13.49 9.99
C ARG A 49 -4.17 -13.13 8.97
N GLU A 50 -2.97 -13.66 9.17
CA GLU A 50 -1.85 -13.43 8.27
C GLU A 50 -1.32 -14.76 7.74
N LEU A 51 -1.34 -14.92 6.42
CA LEU A 51 -0.73 -16.02 5.69
C LEU A 51 0.57 -15.54 5.06
N ARG A 52 1.70 -16.15 5.42
CA ARG A 52 3.00 -15.93 4.77
C ARG A 52 3.44 -17.20 4.06
N VAL A 53 3.87 -17.10 2.82
CA VAL A 53 4.33 -18.24 2.04
C VAL A 53 5.57 -17.87 1.22
N HIS A 54 6.57 -18.74 1.28
CA HIS A 54 7.71 -18.74 0.38
C HIS A 54 7.70 -20.05 -0.41
N PHE A 55 7.75 -19.96 -1.75
CA PHE A 55 7.83 -21.13 -2.61
C PHE A 55 8.62 -20.83 -3.88
N LYS A 56 9.74 -21.52 -4.10
CA LYS A 56 10.58 -21.43 -5.31
C LYS A 56 10.98 -19.99 -5.67
N GLY A 57 11.40 -19.20 -4.67
CA GLY A 57 11.85 -17.82 -4.84
C GLY A 57 10.71 -16.80 -5.02
N MET A 58 9.46 -17.24 -4.84
CA MET A 58 8.29 -16.36 -4.76
C MET A 58 7.91 -16.16 -3.30
N TYR A 59 7.77 -14.90 -2.89
CA TYR A 59 7.42 -14.51 -1.53
C TYR A 59 6.05 -13.85 -1.55
N ALA A 60 5.13 -14.26 -0.69
CA ALA A 60 3.82 -13.63 -0.58
C ALA A 60 3.30 -13.61 0.86
N LYS A 61 2.60 -12.51 1.17
CA LYS A 61 1.93 -12.27 2.44
C LYS A 61 0.50 -11.80 2.16
N ASP A 62 -0.47 -12.48 2.76
CA ASP A 62 -1.89 -12.10 2.72
C ASP A 62 -2.36 -11.83 4.15
N THR A 63 -2.62 -10.56 4.44
CA THR A 63 -3.16 -10.10 5.73
C THR A 63 -4.63 -9.80 5.52
N THR A 64 -5.50 -10.55 6.20
CA THR A 64 -6.95 -10.37 6.18
C THR A 64 -7.43 -9.90 7.55
N PHE A 65 -8.17 -8.81 7.57
CA PHE A 65 -8.90 -8.31 8.73
C PHE A 65 -10.39 -8.54 8.52
N ASP A 66 -11.06 -9.10 9.53
CA ASP A 66 -12.50 -9.35 9.51
C ASP A 66 -13.06 -9.05 10.91
N SER A 67 -13.78 -7.94 11.01
CA SER A 67 -14.36 -7.46 12.28
C SER A 67 -15.83 -7.13 12.11
N LEU A 68 -16.58 -7.28 13.19
CA LEU A 68 -17.97 -6.87 13.29
C LEU A 68 -18.00 -5.57 14.10
N ASP A 69 -18.36 -4.46 13.45
CA ASP A 69 -18.52 -3.18 14.11
C ASP A 69 -19.96 -2.67 13.89
N HIS A 70 -20.68 -2.42 14.98
CA HIS A 70 -22.09 -2.00 14.98
C HIS A 70 -23.04 -2.84 14.08
N GLY A 71 -22.78 -4.14 13.95
CA GLY A 71 -23.57 -5.05 13.11
C GLY A 71 -23.23 -5.04 11.62
N GLN A 72 -22.29 -4.18 11.19
CA GLN A 72 -21.69 -4.22 9.85
C GLN A 72 -20.40 -5.02 9.88
N ARG A 73 -20.24 -5.91 8.90
CA ARG A 73 -19.01 -6.70 8.73
C ARG A 73 -18.00 -5.90 7.93
N PHE A 74 -16.89 -5.56 8.57
CA PHE A 74 -15.75 -4.91 7.96
C PHE A 74 -14.71 -5.94 7.61
N LYS A 75 -14.56 -6.20 6.31
CA LYS A 75 -13.51 -7.05 5.77
C LYS A 75 -12.57 -6.21 4.93
N LEU A 76 -11.28 -6.31 5.22
CA LEU A 76 -10.21 -5.73 4.41
C LEU A 76 -9.13 -6.77 4.19
N ARG A 77 -8.52 -6.73 3.01
CA ARG A 77 -7.44 -7.65 2.68
C ARG A 77 -6.31 -6.94 1.97
N LEU A 78 -5.10 -7.20 2.45
CA LEU A 78 -3.85 -6.73 1.90
C LEU A 78 -3.04 -7.93 1.41
N VAL A 79 -2.64 -7.92 0.14
CA VAL A 79 -1.73 -8.91 -0.45
C VAL A 79 -0.44 -8.21 -0.86
N GLN A 80 0.68 -8.67 -0.33
CA GLN A 80 2.03 -8.25 -0.69
C GLN A 80 2.77 -9.45 -1.31
N ALA A 81 3.44 -9.26 -2.44
CA ALA A 81 4.17 -10.33 -3.12
C ALA A 81 5.43 -9.83 -3.81
N SER A 82 6.46 -10.67 -3.85
CA SER A 82 7.74 -10.38 -4.49
C SER A 82 8.29 -11.59 -5.26
N ASP A 83 8.91 -11.33 -6.40
CA ASP A 83 9.69 -12.30 -7.19
C ASP A 83 11.20 -12.25 -6.88
N GLY A 84 11.59 -11.58 -5.78
CA GLY A 84 12.99 -11.33 -5.41
C GLY A 84 13.48 -9.94 -5.80
N TYR A 85 12.97 -9.38 -6.90
CA TYR A 85 13.47 -8.12 -7.47
C TYR A 85 12.39 -7.05 -7.66
N ARG A 86 11.13 -7.45 -7.64
CA ARG A 86 9.99 -6.57 -7.85
C ARG A 86 8.94 -6.88 -6.81
N PHE A 87 8.32 -5.83 -6.32
CA PHE A 87 7.33 -5.89 -5.27
C PHE A 87 5.96 -5.48 -5.81
N ILE A 88 4.92 -6.21 -5.44
CA ILE A 88 3.53 -5.84 -5.67
C ILE A 88 2.83 -5.79 -4.34
N GLN A 89 2.01 -4.77 -4.21
CA GLN A 89 1.04 -4.66 -3.16
C GLN A 89 -0.36 -4.46 -3.73
N ALA A 90 -1.36 -5.08 -3.11
CA ALA A 90 -2.72 -5.10 -3.61
C ALA A 90 -3.71 -5.08 -2.43
N ILE A 91 -4.58 -4.08 -2.43
CA ILE A 91 -5.67 -3.93 -1.45
C ILE A 91 -6.97 -4.38 -2.10
N TYR A 92 -7.69 -5.23 -1.37
CA TYR A 92 -9.02 -5.69 -1.72
C TYR A 92 -10.04 -5.19 -0.70
N ASP A 93 -11.19 -4.75 -1.20
CA ASP A 93 -12.32 -4.31 -0.37
C ASP A 93 -13.07 -5.48 0.29
N ARG A 94 -14.16 -5.13 0.98
CA ARG A 94 -15.09 -6.06 1.65
C ARG A 94 -15.68 -7.14 0.74
N ASN A 95 -15.69 -6.92 -0.58
CA ASN A 95 -16.22 -7.83 -1.58
C ASN A 95 -15.11 -8.63 -2.29
N ASP A 96 -13.87 -8.60 -1.78
CA ASP A 96 -12.68 -9.17 -2.41
C ASP A 96 -12.40 -8.60 -3.82
N VAL A 97 -12.84 -7.37 -4.10
CA VAL A 97 -12.54 -6.67 -5.36
C VAL A 97 -11.27 -5.85 -5.17
N LEU A 98 -10.34 -5.91 -6.15
CA LEU A 98 -9.10 -5.15 -6.12
C LEU A 98 -9.42 -3.64 -6.21
N SER A 99 -9.16 -2.91 -5.13
CA SER A 99 -9.49 -1.49 -4.99
C SER A 99 -8.27 -0.60 -5.21
N ASP A 100 -7.11 -0.98 -4.69
CA ASP A 100 -5.84 -0.31 -4.93
C ASP A 100 -4.71 -1.34 -5.13
N CYS A 101 -3.66 -0.92 -5.82
CA CYS A 101 -2.45 -1.71 -5.96
C CYS A 101 -1.25 -0.84 -6.29
N GLU A 102 -0.10 -1.31 -5.84
CA GLU A 102 1.18 -0.75 -6.14
C GLU A 102 2.10 -1.79 -6.80
N TYR A 103 2.81 -1.39 -7.84
CA TYR A 103 3.85 -2.21 -8.48
C TYR A 103 5.17 -1.46 -8.50
N VAL A 104 6.12 -1.94 -7.71
CA VAL A 104 7.41 -1.30 -7.50
C VAL A 104 8.51 -2.15 -8.12
N LYS A 105 9.39 -1.51 -8.89
CA LYS A 105 10.61 -2.13 -9.44
C LYS A 105 11.83 -1.69 -8.64
N ASP A 106 11.70 -1.67 -7.32
CA ASP A 106 12.74 -1.27 -6.40
C ASP A 106 13.25 -2.51 -5.66
N VAL A 107 14.54 -2.76 -5.83
CA VAL A 107 15.21 -3.92 -5.23
C VAL A 107 15.31 -3.75 -3.72
N ALA A 108 15.45 -2.51 -3.21
CA ALA A 108 15.56 -2.25 -1.78
C ALA A 108 14.25 -2.61 -1.03
N GLN A 109 13.11 -2.18 -1.55
CA GLN A 109 11.80 -2.56 -1.00
C GLN A 109 11.53 -4.06 -1.10
N SER A 110 11.97 -4.69 -2.20
CA SER A 110 11.87 -6.14 -2.36
C SER A 110 12.71 -6.87 -1.31
N PHE A 111 13.90 -6.35 -1.00
CA PHE A 111 14.81 -6.91 -0.01
C PHE A 111 14.25 -6.78 1.41
N GLU A 112 13.80 -5.59 1.82
CA GLU A 112 13.16 -5.35 3.12
C GLU A 112 11.96 -6.28 3.34
N PHE A 113 11.14 -6.49 2.30
CA PHE A 113 10.04 -7.44 2.35
C PHE A 113 10.49 -8.89 2.57
N ILE A 114 11.58 -9.32 1.93
CA ILE A 114 12.12 -10.69 2.03
C ILE A 114 12.79 -10.94 3.39
N GLU A 115 13.39 -9.92 4.01
CA GLU A 115 13.99 -10.05 5.35
C GLU A 115 12.97 -10.52 6.40
N PHE A 116 11.69 -10.15 6.28
CA PHE A 116 10.64 -10.66 7.15
C PHE A 116 10.48 -12.19 7.09
N PHE A 117 10.69 -12.79 5.91
CA PHE A 117 10.60 -14.25 5.74
C PHE A 117 11.81 -14.96 6.33
N LYS A 118 13.00 -14.36 6.24
CA LYS A 118 14.19 -14.88 6.92
C LYS A 118 13.99 -14.86 8.44
N SER A 119 13.42 -13.78 8.97
CA SER A 119 13.11 -13.67 10.41
C SER A 119 12.15 -14.77 10.91
N ASP A 120 11.18 -15.23 10.10
CA ASP A 120 10.30 -16.34 10.49
C ASP A 120 11.10 -17.64 10.70
N ILE A 121 12.05 -17.90 9.81
CA ILE A 121 12.89 -19.10 9.83
C ILE A 121 13.90 -19.06 10.98
N ASP A 122 14.55 -17.92 11.21
CA ASP A 122 15.48 -17.77 12.33
C ASP A 122 14.76 -18.00 13.66
N ALA A 123 13.54 -17.47 13.82
CA ALA A 123 12.72 -17.68 15.02
C ALA A 123 12.30 -19.14 15.24
N LEU A 124 12.17 -19.94 14.16
CA LEU A 124 11.93 -21.37 14.27
C LEU A 124 13.15 -22.15 14.71
N PHE A 125 14.33 -21.84 14.16
CA PHE A 125 15.56 -22.51 14.54
C PHE A 125 15.87 -22.26 16.02
N ASP A 126 15.71 -21.03 16.50
CA ASP A 126 15.83 -20.69 17.93
C ASP A 126 14.84 -21.48 18.81
N ALA A 127 13.64 -21.76 18.31
CA ALA A 127 12.65 -22.58 19.01
C ALA A 127 12.98 -24.08 18.95
N SER A 128 13.53 -24.56 17.84
CA SER A 128 13.88 -25.97 17.62
C SER A 128 15.16 -26.40 18.32
N ASP A 129 16.14 -25.51 18.55
CA ASP A 129 17.33 -25.85 19.35
C ASP A 129 16.96 -26.22 20.80
N ASN A 130 15.75 -25.89 21.24
CA ASN A 130 15.18 -26.30 22.53
C ASN A 130 14.34 -27.61 22.45
N LEU A 131 13.99 -28.09 21.26
CA LEU A 131 13.23 -29.33 21.02
C LEU A 131 13.89 -30.10 19.86
N GLY A 132 14.81 -31.00 20.16
CA GLY A 132 15.73 -31.67 19.22
C GLY A 132 15.14 -32.54 18.09
N HIS A 133 14.12 -32.10 17.35
CA HIS A 133 13.76 -32.60 16.03
C HIS A 133 12.78 -31.64 15.32
N LEU A 134 13.12 -31.12 14.13
CA LEU A 134 12.15 -30.41 13.28
C LEU A 134 11.08 -31.41 12.80
N GLN A 135 9.85 -31.25 13.26
CA GLN A 135 8.68 -31.90 12.66
C GLN A 135 8.17 -31.07 11.47
N LYS A 136 7.64 -31.73 10.43
CA LYS A 136 7.11 -31.09 9.21
C LYS A 136 5.99 -30.06 9.47
N ASN A 137 5.24 -30.24 10.56
CA ASN A 137 4.15 -29.36 10.99
C ASN A 137 4.36 -29.02 12.46
N PHE A 138 4.35 -27.72 12.80
CA PHE A 138 4.47 -27.31 14.19
C PHE A 138 3.50 -26.17 14.50
N THR A 139 2.83 -26.26 15.65
CA THR A 139 2.00 -25.18 16.18
C THR A 139 2.77 -24.47 17.28
N LEU A 140 3.21 -23.24 17.01
CA LEU A 140 3.85 -22.39 18.00
C LEU A 140 2.80 -21.55 18.72
N THR A 141 2.84 -21.55 20.05
CA THR A 141 2.37 -20.39 20.83
C THR A 141 3.44 -19.32 20.69
N SER A 142 3.22 -18.39 19.76
CA SER A 142 4.17 -17.31 19.47
C SER A 142 4.48 -16.50 20.74
N LYS A 143 5.78 -16.20 20.96
CA LYS A 143 6.21 -15.28 22.04
C LYS A 143 5.84 -13.81 21.74
N LYS A 144 5.31 -13.50 20.54
CA LYS A 144 4.78 -12.16 20.22
C LYS A 144 3.45 -11.98 20.95
N LYS A 145 3.38 -10.98 21.85
CA LYS A 145 2.19 -10.61 22.67
C LYS A 145 0.86 -10.48 21.91
N THR A 146 0.91 -10.35 20.59
CA THR A 146 -0.22 -10.09 19.69
C THR A 146 -0.70 -11.30 18.89
N VAL A 147 0.00 -12.43 18.94
CA VAL A 147 -0.33 -13.63 18.14
C VAL A 147 -0.94 -14.70 19.03
N SER A 148 -2.17 -15.11 18.73
CA SER A 148 -2.94 -16.08 19.51
C SER A 148 -2.61 -17.53 19.13
N ARG A 149 -2.33 -17.78 17.84
CA ARG A 149 -2.00 -19.10 17.32
C ARG A 149 -1.20 -18.99 16.02
N SER A 150 -0.10 -19.74 15.93
CA SER A 150 0.70 -19.85 14.71
C SER A 150 0.76 -21.30 14.24
N SER A 151 0.58 -21.52 12.94
CA SER A 151 0.74 -22.82 12.28
C SER A 151 1.83 -22.72 11.23
N PHE A 152 2.94 -23.42 11.42
CA PHE A 152 4.06 -23.46 10.48
C PHE A 152 4.09 -24.81 9.75
N ARG A 153 4.34 -24.78 8.44
CA ARG A 153 4.50 -25.97 7.60
C ARG A 153 5.56 -25.79 6.52
N PHE A 154 6.45 -26.76 6.38
CA PHE A 154 7.36 -26.84 5.23
C PHE A 154 6.65 -27.39 4.00
N ILE A 155 6.97 -26.83 2.84
CA ILE A 155 6.42 -27.23 1.55
C ILE A 155 7.51 -27.94 0.75
N SER A 156 7.18 -29.11 0.19
CA SER A 156 8.08 -29.81 -0.74
C SER A 156 7.60 -29.65 -2.17
N ASP A 157 6.29 -29.76 -2.38
CA ASP A 157 5.69 -29.76 -3.70
C ASP A 157 4.54 -28.77 -3.83
N ARG A 158 4.21 -28.45 -5.08
CA ARG A 158 3.12 -27.51 -5.38
C ARG A 158 1.76 -27.98 -4.86
N GLN A 159 1.55 -29.29 -4.75
CA GLN A 159 0.30 -29.84 -4.20
C GLN A 159 0.18 -29.64 -2.68
N ASP A 160 1.30 -29.36 -2.00
CA ASP A 160 1.24 -29.06 -0.57
C ASP A 160 0.63 -27.68 -0.34
N LEU A 161 0.80 -26.71 -1.24
CA LEU A 161 0.30 -25.34 -1.07
C LEU A 161 -1.21 -25.30 -0.79
N SER A 162 -1.63 -24.48 0.18
CA SER A 162 -3.05 -24.16 0.31
C SER A 162 -3.58 -23.46 -0.96
N ASP A 163 -4.88 -23.56 -1.22
CA ASP A 163 -5.54 -22.87 -2.34
C ASP A 163 -5.23 -21.36 -2.29
N ARG A 164 -5.19 -20.82 -1.08
CA ARG A 164 -4.91 -19.41 -0.85
C ARG A 164 -3.47 -19.05 -1.15
N ALA A 165 -2.51 -19.84 -0.68
CA ALA A 165 -1.09 -19.67 -1.02
C ALA A 165 -0.88 -19.74 -2.54
N SER A 166 -1.51 -20.70 -3.21
CA SER A 166 -1.45 -20.86 -4.67
C SER A 166 -2.01 -19.65 -5.43
N GLU A 167 -3.04 -18.99 -4.89
CA GLU A 167 -3.62 -17.77 -5.46
C GLU A 167 -2.64 -16.59 -5.40
N ILE A 168 -2.08 -16.31 -4.22
CA ILE A 168 -1.25 -15.12 -3.97
C ILE A 168 0.17 -15.24 -4.53
N LEU A 169 0.68 -16.46 -4.70
CA LEU A 169 1.96 -16.71 -5.39
C LEU A 169 1.91 -16.45 -6.90
N ASN A 170 0.73 -16.28 -7.50
CA ASN A 170 0.61 -15.97 -8.93
C ASN A 170 0.88 -14.49 -9.22
N TYR A 171 2.15 -14.13 -9.18
CA TYR A 171 2.63 -12.76 -9.39
C TYR A 171 2.22 -12.17 -10.75
N HIS A 172 2.24 -12.98 -11.81
CA HIS A 172 1.81 -12.53 -13.14
C HIS A 172 0.33 -12.10 -13.14
N ARG A 173 -0.55 -12.86 -12.46
CA ARG A 173 -1.96 -12.52 -12.31
C ARG A 173 -2.12 -11.22 -11.52
N LEU A 174 -1.43 -11.07 -10.40
CA LEU A 174 -1.47 -9.83 -9.58
C LEU A 174 -1.04 -8.62 -10.41
N ARG A 175 0.08 -8.72 -11.12
CA ARG A 175 0.60 -7.65 -11.99
C ARG A 175 -0.39 -7.27 -13.09
N LYS A 176 -1.00 -8.26 -13.75
CA LYS A 176 -1.97 -8.03 -14.83
C LYS A 176 -3.24 -7.38 -14.30
N ALA A 177 -3.74 -7.82 -13.14
CA ALA A 177 -4.89 -7.23 -12.47
C ALA A 177 -4.60 -5.77 -12.09
N CYS A 178 -3.45 -5.51 -11.47
CA CYS A 178 -3.04 -4.17 -11.08
C CYS A 178 -2.91 -3.22 -12.28
N LYS A 179 -2.24 -3.66 -13.35
CA LYS A 179 -2.16 -2.89 -14.60
C LYS A 179 -3.55 -2.58 -15.15
N LYS A 180 -4.47 -3.54 -15.14
CA LYS A 180 -5.84 -3.34 -15.63
C LYS A 180 -6.57 -2.29 -14.78
N LEU A 181 -6.46 -2.37 -13.46
CA LEU A 181 -7.05 -1.40 -12.53
C LEU A 181 -6.55 0.02 -12.83
N HIS A 182 -5.22 0.23 -12.87
CA HIS A 182 -4.64 1.54 -13.15
C HIS A 182 -5.07 2.10 -14.51
N MET A 183 -5.13 1.27 -15.55
CA MET A 183 -5.63 1.70 -16.87
C MET A 183 -7.09 2.15 -16.83
N THR A 184 -7.95 1.41 -16.13
CA THR A 184 -9.36 1.78 -15.95
C THR A 184 -9.48 3.11 -15.21
N LEU A 185 -8.76 3.28 -14.11
CA LEU A 185 -8.81 4.50 -13.30
C LEU A 185 -8.26 5.73 -14.06
N MET A 186 -7.19 5.55 -14.84
CA MET A 186 -6.70 6.60 -15.74
C MET A 186 -7.75 7.01 -16.78
N SER A 187 -8.44 6.05 -17.39
CA SER A 187 -9.47 6.34 -18.41
C SER A 187 -10.65 7.10 -17.80
N ALA A 188 -11.16 6.68 -16.64
CA ALA A 188 -12.23 7.35 -15.93
C ALA A 188 -11.84 8.77 -15.49
N THR A 189 -10.61 8.96 -15.02
CA THR A 189 -10.08 10.28 -14.63
C THR A 189 -9.99 11.21 -15.84
N ARG A 190 -9.55 10.72 -16.99
CA ARG A 190 -9.48 11.49 -18.24
C ARG A 190 -10.88 11.90 -18.73
N GLU A 191 -11.85 11.00 -18.70
CA GLU A 191 -13.24 11.31 -19.06
C GLU A 191 -13.86 12.37 -18.12
N ARG A 192 -13.57 12.27 -16.82
CA ARG A 192 -13.99 13.27 -15.83
C ARG A 192 -13.38 14.63 -16.17
N SER A 193 -12.05 14.69 -16.36
CA SER A 193 -11.35 15.92 -16.77
C SER A 193 -11.93 16.53 -18.05
N GLN A 194 -12.30 15.72 -19.06
CA GLN A 194 -12.93 16.20 -20.29
C GLN A 194 -14.34 16.76 -20.07
N ARG A 195 -15.17 16.10 -19.26
CA ARG A 195 -16.52 16.59 -18.91
C ARG A 195 -16.46 17.91 -18.15
N PHE A 196 -15.57 18.04 -17.18
CA PHE A 196 -15.41 19.26 -16.39
C PHE A 196 -14.66 20.38 -17.16
N GLY A 197 -13.71 20.03 -18.04
CA GLY A 197 -12.88 20.96 -18.80
C GLY A 197 -13.55 21.60 -20.01
N ALA A 198 -14.59 20.97 -20.60
CA ALA A 198 -15.29 21.53 -21.75
C ALA A 198 -16.56 22.33 -21.39
N ASN A 199 -17.29 21.93 -20.34
CA ASN A 199 -18.61 22.50 -20.03
C ASN A 199 -18.86 22.85 -18.53
N GLY A 200 -17.95 22.52 -17.61
CA GLY A 200 -18.19 22.65 -16.17
C GLY A 200 -18.23 24.08 -15.63
N ILE A 201 -17.43 24.99 -16.18
CA ILE A 201 -17.43 26.40 -15.74
C ILE A 201 -18.63 27.17 -16.31
N ARG A 202 -19.13 26.77 -17.50
CA ARG A 202 -20.24 27.45 -18.18
C ARG A 202 -21.61 27.13 -17.57
N SER A 203 -21.78 25.96 -16.96
CA SER A 203 -23.00 25.59 -16.23
C SER A 203 -23.07 26.21 -14.83
N ILE A 204 -21.93 26.28 -14.11
CA ILE A 204 -21.84 26.90 -12.78
C ILE A 204 -22.06 28.42 -12.85
N LEU A 205 -21.46 29.11 -13.84
CA LEU A 205 -21.64 30.56 -14.00
C LEU A 205 -23.00 30.98 -14.58
N ARG A 206 -23.76 30.05 -15.19
CA ARG A 206 -25.12 30.34 -15.71
C ARG A 206 -26.21 30.23 -14.65
N ARG A 207 -26.00 29.44 -13.57
CA ARG A 207 -26.94 29.32 -12.44
C ARG A 207 -26.99 30.55 -11.52
N ARG A 208 -26.02 31.47 -11.59
CA ARG A 208 -25.99 32.66 -10.71
C ARG A 208 -26.76 33.88 -11.23
N ARG A 209 -27.51 33.77 -12.33
CA ARG A 209 -28.18 34.94 -12.95
C ARG A 209 -29.66 34.76 -13.29
N ARG A 210 -30.26 33.67 -12.81
CA ARG A 210 -31.66 33.24 -12.87
C ARG A 210 -31.68 32.14 -11.81
N ASP A 211 -32.32 32.25 -10.65
CA ASP A 211 -33.67 32.74 -10.42
C ASP A 211 -33.81 33.35 -9.02
N VAL A 212 -34.67 34.35 -8.96
CA VAL A 212 -35.31 34.89 -7.76
C VAL A 212 -36.59 34.07 -7.61
N ASP A 213 -36.84 33.65 -6.37
CA ASP A 213 -38.05 33.01 -5.85
C ASP A 213 -38.30 31.51 -6.18
N GLU A 214 -38.83 30.83 -5.15
CA GLU A 214 -39.53 29.53 -5.11
C GLU A 214 -38.74 28.27 -4.68
N GLU A 215 -38.99 27.91 -3.40
CA GLU A 215 -39.14 26.57 -2.80
C GLU A 215 -38.12 25.48 -3.18
N GLU A 216 -37.11 25.30 -2.33
CA GLU A 216 -36.19 24.15 -2.37
C GLU A 216 -36.91 22.88 -1.86
N GLU A 217 -37.45 22.08 -2.79
CA GLU A 217 -37.61 20.65 -2.56
C GLU A 217 -36.21 20.04 -2.46
N GLU A 218 -35.84 19.56 -1.27
CA GLU A 218 -34.62 18.81 -1.02
C GLU A 218 -34.67 17.47 -1.79
N GLU A 219 -34.20 17.46 -3.04
CA GLU A 219 -33.78 16.22 -3.68
C GLU A 219 -32.57 15.68 -2.89
N GLU A 220 -32.79 14.65 -2.07
CA GLU A 220 -31.73 13.82 -1.49
C GLU A 220 -30.89 13.21 -2.64
N GLU A 221 -29.86 13.92 -3.10
CA GLU A 221 -28.82 13.32 -3.94
C GLU A 221 -28.10 12.26 -3.11
N GLU A 222 -28.40 10.98 -3.37
CA GLU A 222 -27.65 9.87 -2.78
C GLU A 222 -26.13 10.07 -2.96
N PRO A 223 -25.30 9.83 -1.92
CA PRO A 223 -23.86 10.05 -2.01
C PRO A 223 -23.26 9.05 -3.01
N LYS A 224 -22.80 9.58 -4.14
CA LYS A 224 -22.13 8.83 -5.21
C LYS A 224 -20.89 8.11 -4.63
N GLU A 225 -20.99 6.78 -4.50
CA GLU A 225 -19.90 5.89 -4.08
C GLU A 225 -18.63 6.13 -4.92
N GLY A 226 -17.63 6.71 -4.27
CA GLY A 226 -16.35 7.04 -4.88
C GLY A 226 -15.42 7.66 -3.85
N MET A 227 -14.88 6.81 -2.96
CA MET A 227 -13.85 7.14 -1.96
C MET A 227 -14.21 8.39 -1.13
N THR A 228 -15.24 8.20 -0.31
CA THR A 228 -15.85 9.19 0.56
C THR A 228 -14.87 9.72 1.60
N ILE A 229 -14.97 11.01 1.93
CA ILE A 229 -14.32 11.60 3.09
C ILE A 229 -14.59 10.74 4.33
N MET A 230 -13.54 10.45 5.12
CA MET A 230 -13.65 9.67 6.34
C MET A 230 -14.71 10.31 7.26
N PRO A 231 -15.72 9.55 7.73
CA PRO A 231 -16.74 10.08 8.61
C PRO A 231 -16.14 10.81 9.81
N GLY A 232 -16.71 11.95 10.19
CA GLY A 232 -16.19 12.78 11.28
C GLY A 232 -14.97 13.63 10.93
N THR A 233 -14.56 13.68 9.65
CA THR A 233 -13.52 14.57 9.13
C THR A 233 -14.02 15.37 7.94
N LEU A 234 -13.32 16.45 7.59
CA LEU A 234 -13.64 17.30 6.43
C LEU A 234 -12.58 17.22 5.34
N TRP A 235 -11.36 16.78 5.67
CA TRP A 235 -10.18 16.80 4.82
C TRP A 235 -9.64 15.41 4.48
N CYS A 236 -10.00 14.37 5.23
CA CYS A 236 -9.44 13.03 5.01
C CYS A 236 -10.20 12.26 3.93
N GLY A 237 -9.78 12.38 2.67
CA GLY A 237 -10.28 11.55 1.58
C GLY A 237 -9.90 12.10 0.20
N ALA A 238 -10.71 11.79 -0.82
CA ALA A 238 -10.49 12.32 -2.17
C ALA A 238 -10.86 13.81 -2.24
N GLY A 239 -9.89 14.68 -1.96
CA GLY A 239 -10.11 16.12 -1.79
C GLY A 239 -10.63 16.43 -0.39
N ASN A 240 -11.47 17.45 -0.26
CA ASN A 240 -12.06 17.85 1.01
C ASN A 240 -13.46 18.44 0.81
N ILE A 241 -14.28 18.38 1.85
CA ILE A 241 -15.62 18.97 1.93
C ILE A 241 -15.65 20.22 2.83
N SER A 242 -14.48 20.69 3.25
CA SER A 242 -14.36 21.81 4.17
C SER A 242 -14.68 23.14 3.46
N PRO A 243 -15.65 23.94 3.95
CA PRO A 243 -15.99 25.22 3.33
C PRO A 243 -14.93 26.30 3.63
N LYS A 244 -14.19 26.18 4.74
CA LYS A 244 -13.10 27.10 5.09
C LYS A 244 -11.86 26.33 5.53
N PHE A 245 -10.69 26.90 5.22
CA PHE A 245 -9.41 26.32 5.62
C PHE A 245 -9.33 26.01 7.13
N THR A 246 -9.96 26.82 7.98
CA THR A 246 -9.92 26.67 9.44
C THR A 246 -10.80 25.54 9.98
N ASP A 247 -11.77 25.06 9.19
CA ASP A 247 -12.78 24.14 9.70
C ASP A 247 -12.19 22.73 9.79
N LEU A 248 -12.44 22.08 10.92
CA LEU A 248 -12.02 20.72 11.22
C LEU A 248 -13.23 19.95 11.78
N GLY A 249 -13.31 18.67 11.45
CA GLY A 249 -14.31 17.74 11.94
C GLY A 249 -14.03 17.26 13.37
N ALA A 250 -14.84 16.30 13.82
CA ALA A 250 -14.76 15.73 15.16
C ALA A 250 -13.38 15.12 15.47
N TYR A 251 -12.74 14.49 14.47
CA TYR A 251 -11.39 13.93 14.60
C TYR A 251 -10.32 14.97 14.25
N THR A 252 -10.29 16.08 15.01
CA THR A 252 -9.47 17.27 14.71
C THR A 252 -7.99 16.98 14.42
N GLY A 253 -7.38 16.05 15.15
CA GLY A 253 -5.97 15.65 14.92
C GLY A 253 -5.76 14.96 13.57
N ALA A 254 -6.63 14.01 13.21
CA ALA A 254 -6.60 13.34 11.91
C ALA A 254 -6.85 14.35 10.78
N ASP A 255 -7.87 15.17 10.98
CA ASP A 255 -8.36 16.11 9.97
C ASP A 255 -7.35 17.22 9.68
N LEU A 256 -6.62 17.67 10.71
CA LEU A 256 -5.49 18.58 10.56
C LEU A 256 -4.37 17.97 9.69
N CYS A 257 -4.04 16.70 9.91
CA CYS A 257 -3.02 16.01 9.11
C CYS A 257 -3.43 15.94 7.63
N CYS A 258 -4.70 15.61 7.37
CA CYS A 258 -5.24 15.55 6.01
C CYS A 258 -5.33 16.93 5.34
N ARG A 259 -5.63 17.99 6.10
CA ARG A 259 -5.57 19.37 5.58
C ARG A 259 -4.15 19.75 5.16
N GLU A 260 -3.15 19.45 5.99
CA GLU A 260 -1.76 19.76 5.69
C GLU A 260 -1.25 18.93 4.51
N HIS A 261 -1.70 17.67 4.40
CA HIS A 261 -1.50 16.82 3.23
C HIS A 261 -1.97 17.46 1.94
N ASP A 262 -3.22 17.94 1.93
CA ASP A 262 -3.80 18.59 0.77
C ASP A 262 -3.06 19.88 0.38
N HIS A 263 -2.37 20.53 1.31
CA HIS A 263 -1.68 21.80 1.09
C HIS A 263 -0.17 21.68 0.89
N CYS A 264 0.37 20.46 0.74
CA CYS A 264 1.78 20.30 0.40
C CYS A 264 2.09 20.96 -0.97
N PRO A 265 3.09 21.85 -1.06
CA PRO A 265 3.43 22.55 -2.30
C PRO A 265 3.98 21.61 -3.38
N SER A 266 4.65 20.55 -2.95
CA SER A 266 5.28 19.55 -3.80
C SER A 266 4.47 18.26 -3.75
N LYS A 267 3.31 18.28 -4.42
CA LYS A 267 2.43 17.12 -4.60
C LYS A 267 2.25 16.76 -6.07
N LEU A 268 1.97 15.50 -6.31
CA LEU A 268 1.67 14.90 -7.59
C LEU A 268 0.33 14.14 -7.48
N GLY A 269 -0.72 14.71 -8.07
CA GLY A 269 -2.07 14.14 -8.01
C GLY A 269 -2.19 12.80 -8.74
N PRO A 270 -3.35 12.11 -8.59
CA PRO A 270 -3.60 10.84 -9.26
C PRO A 270 -3.42 10.98 -10.78
N PHE A 271 -2.63 10.09 -11.38
CA PHE A 271 -2.40 10.07 -12.83
C PHE A 271 -1.80 11.36 -13.41
N GLU A 272 -1.29 12.25 -12.57
CA GLU A 272 -0.70 13.52 -12.97
C GLU A 272 0.75 13.32 -13.43
N LYS A 273 1.15 14.09 -14.45
CA LYS A 273 2.55 14.23 -14.85
C LYS A 273 3.06 15.62 -14.48
N LYS A 274 3.98 15.69 -13.53
CA LYS A 274 4.62 16.94 -13.06
C LYS A 274 6.05 16.63 -12.62
N PHE A 275 6.94 17.63 -12.65
CA PHE A 275 8.35 17.47 -12.28
C PHE A 275 9.11 16.38 -13.07
N GLY A 276 8.66 16.05 -14.29
CA GLY A 276 9.22 14.96 -15.09
C GLY A 276 8.79 13.54 -14.64
N LEU A 277 7.99 13.44 -13.58
CA LEU A 277 7.47 12.19 -13.02
C LEU A 277 6.00 12.01 -13.43
N LEU A 278 5.58 10.75 -13.57
CA LEU A 278 4.17 10.37 -13.80
C LEU A 278 3.70 9.53 -12.61
N ASN A 279 2.70 10.02 -11.87
CA ASN A 279 2.06 9.25 -10.82
C ASN A 279 1.15 8.21 -11.48
N LEU A 280 1.48 6.93 -11.40
CA LEU A 280 0.60 5.86 -11.89
C LEU A 280 -0.42 5.41 -10.84
N ARG A 281 -0.36 5.95 -9.62
CA ARG A 281 -1.22 5.59 -8.50
C ARG A 281 -2.54 6.37 -8.57
N PRO A 282 -3.65 5.79 -8.09
CA PRO A 282 -4.96 6.43 -8.05
C PRO A 282 -5.12 7.44 -6.91
N HIS A 283 -4.07 7.69 -6.13
CA HIS A 283 -4.03 8.63 -5.02
C HIS A 283 -2.88 9.64 -5.20
N THR A 284 -2.94 10.76 -4.47
CA THR A 284 -1.91 11.81 -4.49
C THR A 284 -0.62 11.34 -3.81
N ILE A 285 0.53 11.59 -4.43
CA ILE A 285 1.85 11.36 -3.83
C ILE A 285 2.44 12.72 -3.43
N LEU A 286 3.07 12.76 -2.26
CA LEU A 286 3.76 13.96 -1.76
C LEU A 286 5.28 13.81 -1.79
N HIS A 287 5.97 14.94 -1.72
CA HIS A 287 7.40 14.94 -1.45
C HIS A 287 7.69 14.40 -0.03
N CYS A 288 8.77 13.62 0.15
CA CYS A 288 9.09 12.95 1.42
C CYS A 288 9.03 13.89 2.63
N HIS A 289 9.57 15.11 2.49
CA HIS A 289 9.48 16.15 3.53
C HIS A 289 8.07 16.48 4.03
N CYS A 290 7.07 16.47 3.14
CA CYS A 290 5.66 16.63 3.53
C CYS A 290 5.09 15.34 4.14
N ASP A 291 5.56 14.19 3.66
CA ASP A 291 5.08 12.87 4.08
C ASP A 291 5.57 12.52 5.49
N GLU A 292 6.86 12.74 5.78
CA GLU A 292 7.48 12.54 7.10
C GLU A 292 6.83 13.42 8.17
N ARG A 293 6.47 14.67 7.83
CA ARG A 293 5.74 15.57 8.74
C ARG A 293 4.35 15.05 9.09
N GLN A 294 3.66 14.42 8.14
CA GLN A 294 2.35 13.81 8.39
C GLN A 294 2.45 12.58 9.28
N VAL A 295 3.46 11.74 9.06
CA VAL A 295 3.70 10.56 9.91
C VAL A 295 3.94 11.00 11.35
N ALA A 296 4.75 12.05 11.56
CA ALA A 296 5.06 12.59 12.89
C ALA A 296 3.85 13.16 13.66
N THR A 297 2.79 13.59 12.97
CA THR A 297 1.60 14.20 13.59
C THR A 297 0.42 13.24 13.75
N SER A 298 0.48 12.05 13.15
CA SER A 298 -0.59 11.05 13.23
C SER A 298 -0.53 10.23 14.54
N GLN A 299 -1.64 10.15 15.30
CA GLN A 299 -1.74 9.23 16.44
C GLN A 299 -1.70 7.75 15.98
N PRO A 300 -1.25 6.80 16.82
CA PRO A 300 -1.05 5.41 16.41
C PRO A 300 -2.30 4.70 15.87
N ILE A 301 -3.52 5.14 16.24
CA ILE A 301 -4.78 4.59 15.73
C ILE A 301 -5.08 5.09 14.30
N ILE A 302 -4.70 6.33 13.99
CA ILE A 302 -4.89 6.96 12.66
C ILE A 302 -3.79 6.52 11.70
N ALA A 303 -2.58 6.26 12.20
CA ALA A 303 -1.51 5.68 11.41
C ALA A 303 -1.97 4.37 10.72
N ALA A 304 -2.73 3.50 11.38
CA ALA A 304 -3.25 2.28 10.76
C ALA A 304 -4.18 2.55 9.55
N TYR A 305 -5.04 3.57 9.62
CA TYR A 305 -5.96 3.94 8.53
C TYR A 305 -5.33 4.83 7.44
N SER A 306 -4.43 5.74 7.80
CA SER A 306 -3.69 6.60 6.86
C SER A 306 -2.57 5.85 6.15
N ILE A 307 -1.95 4.85 6.80
CA ILE A 307 -0.99 3.94 6.17
C ILE A 307 -1.73 2.97 5.23
N GLN A 308 -2.95 2.54 5.55
CA GLN A 308 -3.75 1.65 4.69
C GLN A 308 -4.33 2.28 3.41
N LEU A 309 -4.28 3.61 3.27
CA LEU A 309 -4.57 4.32 2.00
C LEU A 309 -3.31 4.78 1.24
N LYS A 310 -2.11 4.43 1.76
CA LYS A 310 -0.79 4.72 1.16
C LYS A 310 0.03 3.45 0.90
N LEU A 311 -0.67 2.34 0.72
CA LEU A 311 -0.12 1.01 0.53
C LEU A 311 -0.98 0.30 -0.53
#